data_AF-A0A2V6R397-F1
#
_entry.id   AF-A0A2V6R397-F1
#
_cell.length_a   1.000
_cell.length_b   1.000
_cell.length_c   1.000
_cell.angle_alpha   90.00
_cell.angle_beta   90.00
_cell.angle_gamma   90.00
#
_symmetry.space_group_name_H-M   'P 1'
#
loop_
_entity.id
_entity.type
_entity.pdbx_description
1 polymer ?
#
loop_
_entity_poly.entity_id
_entity_poly.type
_entity_poly.pdbx_seq_one_letter_code
_entity_poly.pdbx_strand_id
1 'polypeptide(L)'
;MVVDDILAIRERWHTKRHPFFGALGEGKLPLRVLGIYMAMHWQFVQRALASFGILFTRTFSQEDVRKMIVENLAEEEGLKAIPREGHVPHDHGELIFRFCRAAGLSEPEVRAMKMTPAWWGRSLHYYQTALQEPIGVVL
;
A
#
# COMPACT_ATOMS: atom_id res chain seq x y z
N MET A 1 8.65 22.51 15.01
CA MET A 1 9.42 21.28 15.33
C MET A 1 9.40 20.37 14.11
N VAL A 2 10.35 19.42 13.98
CA VAL A 2 10.39 18.47 12.83
C VAL A 2 9.04 17.77 12.58
N VAL A 3 8.28 17.47 13.64
CA VAL A 3 6.93 16.89 13.52
C VAL A 3 5.98 17.82 12.77
N ASP A 4 5.99 19.13 13.05
CA ASP A 4 5.14 20.11 12.37
C ASP A 4 5.49 20.19 10.88
N ASP A 5 6.77 20.07 10.54
CA ASP A 5 7.25 20.07 9.15
C ASP A 5 6.78 18.80 8.41
N ILE A 6 6.87 17.63 9.06
CA ILE A 6 6.34 16.36 8.51
C ILE A 6 4.83 16.46 8.29
N LEU A 7 4.09 17.00 9.26
CA LEU A 7 2.65 17.20 9.14
C LEU A 7 2.31 18.18 8.00
N ALA A 8 3.07 19.27 7.86
CA ALA A 8 2.88 20.23 6.77
C ALA A 8 3.12 19.60 5.39
N ILE A 9 4.16 18.76 5.25
CA ILE A 9 4.43 18.01 4.02
C ILE A 9 3.28 17.05 3.72
N ARG A 10 2.82 16.29 4.73
CA ARG A 10 1.67 15.38 4.59
C ARG A 10 0.44 16.15 4.12
N GLU A 11 0.05 17.22 4.79
CA GLU A 11 -1.15 18.00 4.43
C GLU A 11 -1.05 18.63 3.04
N ARG A 12 0.16 18.94 2.58
CA ARG A 12 0.37 19.44 1.22
C ARG A 12 0.19 18.35 0.16
N TRP A 13 0.73 17.15 0.41
CA TRP A 13 0.87 16.10 -0.62
C TRP A 13 0.01 14.86 -0.40
N HIS A 14 -0.83 14.83 0.63
CA HIS A 14 -1.69 13.68 0.90
C HIS A 14 -2.59 13.40 -0.31
N THR A 15 -2.67 12.12 -0.69
CA THR A 15 -3.54 11.61 -1.76
C THR A 15 -4.99 12.09 -1.70
N LYS A 16 -5.53 12.39 -0.51
CA LYS A 16 -6.88 12.94 -0.34
C LYS A 16 -7.12 14.27 -1.06
N ARG A 17 -6.05 15.01 -1.40
CA ARG A 17 -6.13 16.26 -2.18
C ARG A 17 -6.10 16.03 -3.69
N HIS A 18 -5.79 14.83 -4.15
CA HIS A 18 -5.75 14.52 -5.56
C HIS A 18 -7.19 14.39 -6.12
N PRO A 19 -7.53 14.97 -7.28
CA PRO A 19 -8.90 15.01 -7.81
C PRO A 19 -9.58 13.65 -7.89
N PHE A 20 -8.84 12.58 -8.22
CA PHE A 20 -9.34 11.21 -8.20
C PHE A 20 -9.94 10.80 -6.84
N PHE A 21 -9.24 11.07 -5.73
CA PHE A 21 -9.72 10.69 -4.40
C PHE A 21 -10.84 11.61 -3.89
N GLY A 22 -10.87 12.87 -4.35
CA GLY A 22 -12.03 13.75 -4.15
C GLY A 22 -13.29 13.16 -4.82
N ALA A 23 -13.20 12.81 -6.11
CA ALA A 23 -14.29 12.19 -6.85
C ALA A 23 -14.71 10.83 -6.27
N LEU A 24 -13.77 10.04 -5.74
CA LEU A 24 -14.05 8.81 -5.01
C LEU A 24 -14.90 9.10 -3.76
N GLY A 25 -14.49 10.06 -2.92
CA GLY A 25 -15.20 10.42 -1.70
C GLY A 25 -16.62 10.96 -1.96
N GLU A 26 -16.82 11.60 -3.11
CA GLU A 26 -18.13 12.07 -3.58
C GLU A 26 -18.98 11.00 -4.27
N GLY A 27 -18.46 9.77 -4.44
CA GLY A 27 -19.17 8.68 -5.10
C GLY A 27 -19.37 8.86 -6.61
N LYS A 28 -18.58 9.71 -7.27
CA LYS A 28 -18.73 10.05 -8.70
C LYS A 28 -18.03 9.09 -9.65
N LEU A 29 -17.14 8.24 -9.15
CA LEU A 29 -16.35 7.34 -9.98
C LEU A 29 -17.11 6.05 -10.32
N PRO A 30 -17.12 5.60 -11.58
CA PRO A 30 -17.73 4.33 -11.94
C PRO A 30 -17.04 3.16 -11.23
N LEU A 31 -17.83 2.22 -10.69
CA LEU A 31 -17.30 1.08 -9.93
C LEU A 31 -16.28 0.26 -10.74
N ARG A 32 -16.50 0.07 -12.04
CA ARG A 32 -15.54 -0.62 -12.92
C ARG A 32 -14.18 0.08 -12.97
N VAL A 33 -14.14 1.42 -12.99
CA VAL A 33 -12.90 2.20 -12.98
C VAL A 33 -12.15 1.99 -11.66
N LEU A 34 -12.87 1.96 -10.55
CA LEU A 34 -12.28 1.63 -9.24
C LEU A 34 -11.74 0.20 -9.21
N GLY A 35 -12.42 -0.76 -9.82
CA GLY A 35 -11.92 -2.12 -9.98
C GLY A 35 -10.59 -2.16 -10.74
N ILE A 36 -10.47 -1.44 -11.86
CA ILE A 36 -9.22 -1.37 -12.64
C ILE A 36 -8.10 -0.71 -11.81
N TYR A 37 -8.42 0.36 -11.09
CA TYR A 37 -7.47 1.00 -10.16
C TYR A 37 -6.98 0.00 -9.10
N MET A 38 -7.89 -0.75 -8.47
CA MET A 38 -7.55 -1.73 -7.43
C MET A 38 -6.78 -2.94 -7.98
N ALA A 39 -7.05 -3.36 -9.22
CA ALA A 39 -6.27 -4.41 -9.87
C ALA A 39 -4.82 -3.97 -10.14
N MET A 40 -4.60 -2.72 -10.58
CA MET A 40 -3.23 -2.16 -10.66
C MET A 40 -2.60 -2.00 -9.28
N HIS A 41 -3.41 -1.61 -8.28
CA HIS A 41 -2.95 -1.50 -6.90
C HIS A 41 -2.45 -2.84 -6.36
N TRP A 42 -3.15 -3.94 -6.61
CA TRP A 42 -2.71 -5.28 -6.24
C TRP A 42 -1.33 -5.61 -6.82
N GLN A 43 -1.12 -5.34 -8.12
CA GLN A 43 0.19 -5.53 -8.76
C GLN A 43 1.29 -4.72 -8.07
N PHE A 44 0.99 -3.49 -7.67
CA PHE A 44 1.93 -2.66 -6.90
C PHE A 44 2.18 -3.22 -5.50
N VAL A 45 1.14 -3.62 -4.76
CA VAL A 45 1.23 -4.12 -3.37
C VAL A 45 2.19 -5.30 -3.29
N GLN A 46 2.10 -6.28 -4.21
CA GLN A 46 3.03 -7.42 -4.22
C GLN A 46 4.50 -6.98 -4.29
N ARG A 47 4.81 -5.88 -4.97
CA ARG A 47 6.17 -5.34 -5.11
C ARG A 47 6.58 -4.46 -3.94
N ALA A 48 5.64 -3.69 -3.39
CA ALA A 48 5.85 -2.88 -2.21
C ALA A 48 6.16 -3.76 -0.99
N LEU A 49 5.36 -4.80 -0.74
CA LEU A 49 5.57 -5.75 0.37
C LEU A 49 6.91 -6.49 0.23
N ALA A 50 7.27 -6.91 -0.98
CA ALA A 50 8.59 -7.50 -1.23
C ALA A 50 9.74 -6.55 -0.87
N SER A 51 9.55 -5.23 -1.06
CA SER A 51 10.54 -4.21 -0.70
C SER A 51 10.68 -4.06 0.82
N PHE A 52 9.64 -4.37 1.60
CA PHE A 52 9.74 -4.37 3.07
C PHE A 52 10.64 -5.49 3.59
N GLY A 53 10.80 -6.60 2.85
CA GLY A 53 11.80 -7.63 3.17
C GLY A 53 13.24 -7.11 3.12
N ILE A 54 13.53 -6.15 2.23
CA ILE A 54 14.83 -5.46 2.17
C ILE A 54 15.02 -4.62 3.44
N LEU A 55 14.00 -3.86 3.85
CA LEU A 55 14.04 -3.08 5.08
C LEU A 55 14.21 -3.93 6.33
N PHE A 56 13.49 -5.06 6.42
CA PHE A 56 13.66 -6.01 7.51
C PHE A 56 15.13 -6.46 7.65
N THR A 57 15.79 -6.74 6.52
CA THR A 57 17.21 -7.14 6.52
C THR A 57 18.13 -5.99 6.95
N ARG A 58 17.87 -4.77 6.48
CA ARG A 58 18.70 -3.59 6.80
C ARG A 58 18.55 -3.11 8.25
N THR A 59 17.46 -3.47 8.92
CA THR A 59 17.16 -3.07 10.31
C THR A 59 17.72 -4.04 11.36
N PHE A 60 18.74 -4.82 11.04
CA PHE A 60 19.31 -5.85 11.92
C PHE A 60 19.79 -5.32 13.28
N SER A 61 20.15 -4.03 13.36
CA SER A 61 20.58 -3.35 14.59
C SER A 61 19.50 -2.47 15.23
N GLN A 62 18.27 -2.48 14.69
CA GLN A 62 17.10 -1.73 15.18
C GLN A 62 15.95 -2.70 15.46
N GLU A 63 15.96 -3.33 16.64
CA GLU A 63 15.01 -4.42 16.96
C GLU A 63 13.54 -3.98 16.92
N ASP A 64 13.24 -2.78 17.41
CA ASP A 64 11.91 -2.18 17.42
C ASP A 64 11.35 -1.98 16.01
N VAL A 65 12.15 -1.36 15.12
CA VAL A 65 11.80 -1.17 13.72
C VAL A 65 11.59 -2.52 13.02
N ARG A 66 12.51 -3.47 13.24
CA ARG A 66 12.43 -4.79 12.64
C ARG A 66 11.15 -5.54 13.06
N LYS A 67 10.77 -5.47 14.34
CA LYS A 67 9.52 -6.07 14.84
C LYS A 67 8.28 -5.38 14.27
N MET A 68 8.29 -4.06 14.14
CA MET A 68 7.20 -3.31 13.50
C MET A 68 6.99 -3.75 12.06
N ILE A 69 8.07 -3.97 11.29
CA ILE A 69 7.96 -4.48 9.91
C ILE A 69 7.31 -5.88 9.88
N VAL A 70 7.68 -6.79 10.80
CA VAL A 70 7.06 -8.12 10.89
C VAL A 70 5.58 -8.02 11.24
N GLU A 71 5.22 -7.16 12.17
CA GLU A 71 3.83 -6.90 12.54
C GLU A 71 3.03 -6.40 11.34
N ASN A 72 3.55 -5.41 10.61
CA ASN A 72 2.89 -4.88 9.41
C ASN A 72 2.70 -5.96 8.34
N LEU A 73 3.74 -6.75 8.03
CA LEU A 73 3.63 -7.84 7.06
C LEU A 73 2.63 -8.92 7.51
N ALA A 74 2.57 -9.23 8.81
CA ALA A 74 1.59 -10.17 9.34
C ALA A 74 0.15 -9.65 9.23
N GLU A 75 -0.06 -8.34 9.36
CA GLU A 75 -1.38 -7.72 9.12
C GLU A 75 -1.76 -7.77 7.64
N GLU A 76 -0.84 -7.45 6.73
CA GLU A 76 -1.06 -7.46 5.27
C GLU A 76 -1.41 -8.87 4.74
N GLU A 77 -0.76 -9.92 5.27
CA GLU A 77 -1.02 -11.33 4.93
C GLU A 77 -2.19 -11.94 5.74
N GLY A 78 -2.93 -11.14 6.51
CA GLY A 78 -4.09 -11.60 7.26
C GLY A 78 -3.78 -12.59 8.40
N LEU A 79 -2.53 -12.63 8.88
CA LEU A 79 -2.11 -13.46 10.02
C LEU A 79 -2.40 -12.78 11.36
N LYS A 80 -2.45 -11.45 11.36
CA LYS A 80 -2.70 -10.63 12.53
C LYS A 80 -3.76 -9.57 12.23
N ALA A 81 -4.58 -9.24 13.22
CA ALA A 81 -5.47 -8.09 13.16
C ALA A 81 -4.78 -6.86 13.74
N ILE A 82 -5.14 -5.69 13.23
CA ILE A 82 -4.86 -4.41 13.88
C ILE A 82 -5.39 -4.51 15.33
N PRO A 83 -4.63 -4.09 16.35
CA PRO A 83 -4.99 -4.23 17.77
C PRO A 83 -6.09 -3.24 18.18
N ARG A 84 -7.30 -3.43 17.64
CA ARG A 84 -8.49 -2.62 17.88
C ARG A 84 -9.70 -3.53 18.08
N GLU A 85 -10.56 -3.14 19.02
CA GLU A 85 -11.77 -3.91 19.34
C GLU A 85 -12.62 -4.20 18.09
N GLY A 86 -13.03 -5.46 17.93
CA GLY A 86 -13.86 -5.93 16.81
C GLY A 86 -13.11 -6.15 15.50
N HIS A 87 -11.82 -5.84 15.40
CA HIS A 87 -11.04 -6.15 14.21
C HIS A 87 -10.65 -7.64 14.18
N VAL A 88 -10.75 -8.26 13.01
CA VAL A 88 -10.30 -9.62 12.75
C VAL A 88 -9.24 -9.60 11.65
N PRO A 89 -8.35 -10.62 11.58
CA PRO A 89 -7.35 -10.68 10.53
C PRO A 89 -8.00 -10.81 9.16
N HIS A 90 -7.49 -10.06 8.18
CA HIS A 90 -7.94 -10.09 6.79
C HIS A 90 -6.75 -10.02 5.86
N ASP A 91 -6.65 -10.95 4.91
CA ASP A 91 -5.65 -10.88 3.85
C ASP A 91 -5.97 -9.69 2.93
N HIS A 92 -5.03 -8.76 2.81
CA HIS A 92 -5.23 -7.54 2.04
C HIS A 92 -5.44 -7.85 0.56
N GLY A 93 -4.72 -8.84 0.02
CA GLY A 93 -4.92 -9.33 -1.34
C GLY A 93 -6.35 -9.81 -1.56
N GLU A 94 -6.89 -10.64 -0.67
CA GLU A 94 -8.27 -11.15 -0.73
C GLU A 94 -9.28 -10.01 -0.74
N LEU A 95 -9.11 -8.99 0.11
CA LEU A 95 -9.98 -7.81 0.13
C LEU A 95 -9.97 -7.09 -1.23
N ILE A 96 -8.79 -6.96 -1.86
CA ILE A 96 -8.67 -6.37 -3.20
C ILE A 96 -9.40 -7.22 -4.24
N PHE A 97 -9.20 -8.55 -4.23
CA PHE A 97 -9.88 -9.45 -5.18
C PHE A 97 -11.40 -9.44 -5.00
N ARG A 98 -11.89 -9.39 -3.77
CA ARG A 98 -13.33 -9.25 -3.47
C ARG A 98 -13.89 -7.95 -4.03
N PHE A 99 -13.18 -6.83 -3.85
CA PHE A 99 -13.58 -5.55 -4.42
C PHE A 99 -13.59 -5.58 -5.95
N CYS A 100 -12.52 -6.10 -6.57
CA CYS A 100 -12.42 -6.24 -8.02
C CYS A 100 -13.56 -7.10 -8.59
N ARG A 101 -13.92 -8.20 -7.92
CA ARG A 101 -15.07 -9.05 -8.29
C ARG A 101 -16.39 -8.28 -8.24
N ALA A 102 -16.63 -7.52 -7.18
CA ALA A 102 -17.81 -6.66 -7.08
C ALA A 102 -17.85 -5.59 -8.18
N ALA A 103 -16.67 -5.14 -8.64
CA ALA A 103 -16.50 -4.25 -9.79
C ALA A 103 -16.54 -4.95 -11.17
N GLY A 104 -16.88 -6.24 -11.21
CA GLY A 104 -17.04 -7.04 -12.42
C GLY A 104 -15.74 -7.54 -13.05
N LEU A 105 -14.61 -7.52 -12.34
CA LEU A 105 -13.35 -8.13 -12.79
C LEU A 105 -13.28 -9.57 -12.30
N SER A 106 -12.96 -10.49 -13.21
CA SER A 106 -12.56 -11.85 -12.86
C SER A 106 -11.16 -11.88 -12.26
N GLU A 107 -10.85 -12.91 -11.48
CA GLU A 107 -9.52 -13.10 -10.92
C GLU A 107 -8.41 -13.18 -12.00
N PRO A 108 -8.59 -13.91 -13.13
CA PRO A 108 -7.62 -13.88 -14.21
C PRO A 108 -7.36 -12.47 -14.78
N GLU A 109 -8.38 -11.63 -14.93
CA GLU A 109 -8.21 -10.24 -15.37
C GLU A 109 -7.37 -9.42 -14.37
N VAL A 110 -7.62 -9.58 -13.06
CA VAL A 110 -6.84 -8.89 -12.02
C VAL A 110 -5.37 -9.33 -12.05
N ARG A 111 -5.14 -10.64 -12.15
CA ARG A 111 -3.77 -11.21 -12.20
C ARG A 111 -3.02 -10.79 -13.46
N ALA A 112 -3.71 -10.68 -14.59
CA ALA A 112 -3.13 -10.23 -15.86
C ALA A 112 -3.05 -8.70 -16.01
N MET A 113 -3.54 -7.93 -15.02
CA MET A 113 -3.60 -6.47 -15.09
C MET A 113 -2.19 -5.88 -15.28
N LYS A 114 -2.04 -5.05 -16.31
CA LYS A 114 -0.78 -4.35 -16.57
C LYS A 114 -0.76 -3.02 -15.83
N MET A 115 0.31 -2.79 -15.08
CA MET A 115 0.58 -1.48 -14.50
C MET A 115 0.93 -0.46 -15.59
N THR A 116 0.42 0.76 -15.45
CA THR A 116 0.87 1.90 -16.26
C THR A 116 2.29 2.34 -15.85
N PRO A 117 2.98 3.17 -16.65
CA PRO A 117 4.30 3.68 -16.28
C PRO A 117 4.34 4.37 -14.91
N ALA A 118 3.27 5.08 -14.52
CA ALA A 118 3.20 5.72 -13.20
C ALA A 118 3.18 4.70 -12.05
N TRP A 119 2.46 3.59 -12.20
CA TRP A 119 2.45 2.50 -11.22
C TRP A 119 3.79 1.77 -11.14
N TRP A 120 4.47 1.59 -12.28
CA TRP A 120 5.84 1.09 -12.32
C TRP A 120 6.81 2.04 -11.61
N GLY A 121 6.75 3.34 -11.91
CA GLY A 121 7.55 4.36 -11.25
C GLY A 121 7.35 4.35 -9.73
N ARG A 122 6.10 4.24 -9.27
CA ARG A 122 5.79 4.09 -7.84
C ARG A 122 6.39 2.82 -7.23
N SER A 123 6.28 1.68 -7.92
CA SER A 123 6.84 0.40 -7.45
C SER A 123 8.36 0.47 -7.32
N LEU A 124 9.03 1.03 -8.33
CA LEU A 124 10.49 1.20 -8.34
C LEU A 124 10.94 2.20 -7.28
N HIS A 125 10.17 3.27 -7.05
CA HIS A 125 10.47 4.22 -5.98
C HIS A 125 10.49 3.52 -4.60
N TYR A 126 9.48 2.72 -4.28
CA TYR A 126 9.45 1.96 -3.02
C TYR A 126 10.65 1.03 -2.87
N TYR A 127 10.98 0.29 -3.94
CA TYR A 127 12.15 -0.58 -3.94
C TYR A 127 13.46 0.18 -3.72
N GLN A 128 13.69 1.26 -4.48
CA GLN A 128 14.93 2.04 -4.42
C GLN A 128 15.07 2.75 -3.08
N THR A 129 14.00 3.33 -2.56
CA THR A 129 13.98 3.96 -1.23
C THR A 129 14.27 2.92 -0.15
N ALA A 130 13.62 1.75 -0.19
CA ALA A 130 13.89 0.66 0.73
C ALA A 130 15.34 0.14 0.68
N LEU A 131 15.97 0.21 -0.49
CA LEU A 131 17.33 -0.27 -0.71
C LEU A 131 18.40 0.76 -0.30
N GLN A 132 18.22 2.03 -0.64
CA GLN A 132 19.29 3.03 -0.65
C GLN A 132 19.19 4.06 0.48
N GLU A 133 17.98 4.51 0.82
CA GLU A 133 17.81 5.63 1.73
C GLU A 133 18.13 5.25 3.18
N PRO A 134 18.57 6.19 4.03
CA PRO A 134 18.76 5.95 5.45
C PRO A 134 17.49 5.44 6.12
N ILE A 135 17.60 4.55 7.11
CA ILE A 135 16.43 3.94 7.78
C ILE A 135 15.47 5.02 8.31
N GLY A 136 15.97 6.09 8.94
CA GLY A 136 15.14 7.19 9.45
C GLY A 136 14.44 8.05 8.38
N VAL A 137 14.73 7.84 7.09
CA VAL A 137 14.07 8.51 5.95
C VAL A 137 13.00 7.62 5.32
N VAL A 138 13.16 6.31 5.37
CA VAL A 138 12.22 5.36 4.76
C VAL A 138 10.99 5.10 5.64
N LEU A 139 11.14 5.25 6.97
CA LEU A 139 10.09 4.99 7.96
C LEU A 139 9.07 6.13 8.09
#